data_AF-S5M174-F1
#
_entry.id   AF-S5M174-F1
#
_cell.length_a   1.000
_cell.length_b   1.000
_cell.length_c   1.000
_cell.angle_alpha   90.00
_cell.angle_beta   90.00
_cell.angle_gamma   90.00
#
_symmetry.space_group_name_H-M   'P 1'
#
loop_
_entity.id
_entity.type
_entity.pdbx_description
1 polymer ?
#
loop_
_entity_poly.entity_id
_entity_poly.type
_entity_poly.pdbx_seq_one_letter_code
_entity_poly.pdbx_strand_id
1 'polypeptide(L)'
;MNLLAGTASQQTLANQIILGFEILGLVISVLMIIVGLVQNKSSQTGLSALNGGNDELFSNSKERGVDKTTSIWMFSLGITLFIITIVIGIISNTVLR
;
A
#
# COMPACT_ATOMS: atom_id res chain seq x y z
N MET A 1 -42.60 10.80 12.05
CA MET A 1 -42.04 9.67 12.82
C MET A 1 -41.04 8.84 11.98
N ASN A 2 -40.10 9.49 11.27
CA ASN A 2 -39.11 8.79 10.43
C ASN A 2 -37.70 9.43 10.47
N LEU A 3 -37.48 10.46 11.30
CA LEU A 3 -36.18 11.14 11.38
C LEU A 3 -35.09 10.23 11.98
N LEU A 4 -35.44 9.45 13.01
CA LEU A 4 -34.54 8.49 13.64
C LEU A 4 -34.18 7.30 12.73
N ALA A 5 -35.10 6.86 11.87
CA ALA A 5 -34.83 5.79 10.92
C ALA A 5 -34.01 6.30 9.72
N GLY A 6 -34.21 7.56 9.31
CA GLY A 6 -33.38 8.23 8.32
C GLY A 6 -31.92 8.34 8.77
N THR A 7 -31.65 8.74 10.01
CA THR A 7 -30.28 8.86 10.55
C THR A 7 -29.60 7.51 10.73
N ALA A 8 -30.32 6.46 11.17
CA ALA A 8 -29.78 5.11 11.30
C ALA A 8 -29.38 4.49 9.94
N SER A 9 -30.14 4.76 8.88
CA SER A 9 -29.81 4.31 7.52
C SER A 9 -28.53 4.97 6.99
N GLN A 10 -28.37 6.28 7.19
CA GLN A 10 -27.19 7.05 6.76
C GLN A 10 -25.90 6.53 7.42
N GLN A 11 -25.95 6.25 8.73
CA GLN A 11 -24.79 5.72 9.46
C GLN A 11 -24.42 4.30 9.01
N THR A 12 -25.40 3.49 8.60
CA THR A 12 -25.14 2.16 8.05
C THR A 12 -24.44 2.23 6.70
N LEU A 13 -24.88 3.13 5.82
CA LEU A 13 -24.25 3.35 4.52
C LEU A 13 -22.81 3.88 4.66
N ALA A 14 -22.59 4.80 5.59
CA ALA A 14 -21.27 5.31 5.92
C ALA A 14 -20.30 4.20 6.33
N ASN A 15 -20.72 3.37 7.29
CA ASN A 15 -19.91 2.24 7.76
C ASN A 15 -19.62 1.25 6.63
N GLN A 16 -20.61 0.95 5.78
CA GLN A 16 -20.40 0.07 4.62
C GLN A 16 -19.38 0.63 3.63
N ILE A 17 -19.41 1.94 3.36
CA ILE A 17 -18.44 2.60 2.47
C ILE A 17 -17.04 2.53 3.08
N ILE A 18 -16.89 2.87 4.36
CA ILE A 18 -15.60 2.83 5.07
C ILE A 18 -15.02 1.42 5.04
N LEU A 19 -15.83 0.41 5.41
CA LEU A 19 -15.42 -1.01 5.36
C LEU A 19 -15.00 -1.44 3.95
N GLY A 20 -15.70 -0.99 2.91
CA GLY A 20 -15.34 -1.27 1.52
C GLY A 20 -13.95 -0.76 1.15
N PHE A 21 -13.61 0.47 1.55
CA PHE A 21 -12.28 1.05 1.32
C PHE A 21 -11.19 0.38 2.17
N GLU A 22 -11.50 -0.01 3.41
CA GLU A 22 -10.55 -0.74 4.27
C GLU A 22 -10.18 -2.10 3.67
N ILE A 23 -11.18 -2.86 3.18
CA ILE A 23 -10.94 -4.14 2.51
C ILE A 23 -10.08 -3.93 1.26
N LEU A 24 -10.36 -2.89 0.47
CA LEU A 24 -9.58 -2.57 -0.72
C LEU A 24 -8.13 -2.22 -0.36
N GLY A 25 -7.91 -1.40 0.67
CA GLY A 25 -6.59 -1.09 1.20
C GLY A 25 -5.84 -2.33 1.71
N LEU A 26 -6.54 -3.26 2.37
CA LEU A 26 -5.99 -4.53 2.85
C LEU A 26 -5.55 -5.43 1.68
N VAL A 27 -6.34 -5.54 0.62
CA VAL A 27 -5.95 -6.32 -0.56
C VAL A 27 -4.68 -5.75 -1.20
N ILE A 28 -4.60 -4.42 -1.35
CA ILE A 28 -3.41 -3.76 -1.90
C ILE A 28 -2.19 -3.98 -1.01
N SER A 29 -2.33 -3.90 0.32
CA SER A 29 -1.21 -4.12 1.23
C SER A 29 -0.69 -5.56 1.19
N VAL A 30 -1.56 -6.56 1.07
CA VAL A 30 -1.16 -7.96 0.86
C VAL A 30 -0.41 -8.14 -0.45
N LEU A 31 -0.90 -7.54 -1.55
CA LEU A 31 -0.19 -7.56 -2.84
C LEU A 31 1.19 -6.91 -2.74
N MET A 32 1.29 -5.79 -2.03
CA MET A 32 2.56 -5.11 -1.77
C MET A 32 3.56 -6.00 -1.01
N ILE A 33 3.09 -6.73 0.01
CA ILE A 33 3.94 -7.68 0.74
C ILE A 33 4.45 -8.76 -0.21
N ILE A 34 3.58 -9.35 -1.04
CA ILE A 34 3.97 -10.38 -2.02
C ILE A 34 5.02 -9.82 -2.99
N VAL A 35 4.77 -8.64 -3.57
CA VAL A 35 5.69 -7.98 -4.50
C VAL A 35 7.03 -7.61 -3.83
N GLY A 36 7.01 -7.22 -2.56
CA GLY A 36 8.22 -6.96 -1.77
C GLY A 36 9.04 -8.22 -1.49
N LEU A 37 8.38 -9.34 -1.19
CA LEU A 37 9.03 -10.63 -1.01
C LEU A 37 9.66 -11.14 -2.32
N VAL A 38 9.00 -10.95 -3.46
CA VAL A 38 9.54 -11.28 -4.79
C VAL A 38 10.76 -10.43 -5.14
N GLN A 39 10.80 -9.17 -4.69
CA GLN A 39 11.95 -8.27 -4.89
C GLN A 39 13.16 -8.58 -4.00
N ASN A 40 13.05 -9.52 -3.05
CA ASN A 40 14.16 -9.87 -2.18
C ASN A 40 15.26 -10.60 -2.97
N LYS A 41 16.23 -9.82 -3.47
CA LYS A 41 17.40 -10.33 -4.20
C LYS A 41 18.20 -11.24 -3.28
N SER A 42 18.29 -12.51 -3.65
CA SER A 42 19.00 -13.54 -2.90
C SER A 42 20.52 -13.36 -2.97
N SER A 43 21.10 -12.38 -2.27
CA SER A 43 22.52 -12.36 -1.89
C SER A 43 22.94 -10.99 -1.38
N GLN A 44 22.91 -10.77 -0.07
CA GLN A 44 23.97 -10.15 0.73
C GLN A 44 23.66 -10.55 2.18
N THR A 45 24.65 -11.01 2.93
CA THR A 45 24.48 -11.26 4.38
C THR A 45 23.88 -10.00 5.01
N GLY A 46 22.95 -10.14 5.96
CA GLY A 46 22.19 -8.99 6.50
C GLY A 46 23.08 -7.86 7.05
N LEU A 47 24.33 -8.18 7.45
CA LEU A 47 25.35 -7.21 7.83
C LEU A 47 25.95 -6.44 6.64
N SER A 48 26.19 -7.08 5.48
CA SER A 48 26.68 -6.41 4.27
C SER A 48 25.64 -5.48 3.64
N ALA A 49 24.35 -5.82 3.75
CA ALA A 49 23.25 -4.95 3.33
C ALA A 49 23.12 -3.67 4.19
N LEU A 50 23.46 -3.75 5.49
CA LEU A 50 23.46 -2.61 6.41
C LEU A 50 24.73 -1.76 6.32
N ASN A 51 25.86 -2.35 5.92
CA ASN A 51 27.15 -1.65 5.80
C ASN A 51 27.38 -1.00 4.42
N GLY A 52 26.36 -1.00 3.54
CA GLY A 52 26.47 -0.38 2.22
C GLY A 52 27.29 -1.17 1.20
N GLY A 53 27.33 -2.51 1.33
CA GLY A 53 27.72 -3.45 0.28
C GLY A 53 28.79 -2.95 -0.69
N ASN A 54 30.00 -2.69 -0.21
CA ASN A 54 31.13 -2.38 -1.06
C ASN A 54 31.58 -3.66 -1.76
N ASP A 55 31.24 -3.83 -3.03
CA ASP A 55 32.14 -4.35 -4.07
C ASP A 55 31.40 -4.43 -5.40
N GLU A 56 31.57 -3.37 -6.19
CA GLU A 56 31.61 -3.30 -7.65
C GLU A 56 31.20 -1.88 -8.05
N LEU A 57 32.16 -0.95 -8.06
CA LEU A 57 32.00 0.42 -8.59
C LEU A 57 31.52 0.46 -10.06
N PHE A 58 31.42 -0.69 -10.73
CA PHE A 58 30.86 -0.88 -12.06
C PHE A 58 29.72 -1.93 -12.14
N SER A 59 29.14 -2.38 -11.01
CA SER A 59 27.95 -3.27 -10.99
C SER A 59 26.66 -2.58 -11.43
N ASN A 60 26.71 -1.27 -11.67
CA ASN A 60 25.64 -0.52 -12.32
C ASN A 60 25.54 -0.90 -13.82
N SER A 61 25.64 -2.19 -14.12
CA SER A 61 25.02 -2.82 -15.27
C SER A 61 23.52 -2.57 -15.15
N LYS A 62 23.10 -1.44 -15.71
CA LYS A 62 21.71 -1.00 -15.97
C LYS A 62 20.69 -2.04 -15.52
N GLU A 63 19.98 -1.74 -14.43
CA GLU A 63 18.87 -2.53 -13.89
C GLU A 63 18.01 -3.08 -15.04
N ARG A 64 18.12 -4.38 -15.32
CA ARG A 64 17.63 -4.99 -16.56
C ARG A 64 16.46 -5.91 -16.28
N GLY A 65 15.36 -5.68 -17.00
CA GLY A 65 14.22 -6.58 -17.04
C GLY A 65 13.33 -6.47 -15.80
N VAL A 66 13.21 -7.58 -15.07
CA VAL A 66 12.13 -7.83 -14.12
C VAL A 66 12.25 -6.95 -12.87
N ASP A 67 13.47 -6.68 -12.41
CA ASP A 67 13.74 -5.90 -11.20
C ASP A 67 13.21 -4.46 -11.29
N LYS A 68 13.50 -3.79 -12.41
CA LYS A 68 13.02 -2.42 -12.67
C LYS A 68 11.50 -2.38 -12.76
N THR A 69 10.90 -3.37 -13.41
CA THR A 69 9.45 -3.47 -13.53
C THR A 69 8.80 -3.68 -12.16
N THR A 70 9.29 -4.62 -11.34
CA THR A 70 8.76 -4.85 -9.99
C THR A 70 8.92 -3.64 -9.08
N SER A 71 10.02 -2.90 -9.19
CA SER A 71 10.26 -1.65 -8.46
C SER A 71 9.23 -0.57 -8.83
N ILE A 72 8.95 -0.39 -10.14
CA ILE A 72 7.92 0.56 -10.60
C ILE A 72 6.52 0.14 -10.13
N TRP A 73 6.18 -1.16 -10.17
CA TRP A 73 4.91 -1.68 -9.67
C TRP A 73 4.77 -1.44 -8.16
N MET A 74 5.83 -1.70 -7.40
CA MET A 74 5.89 -1.47 -5.95
C MET A 74 5.65 0.01 -5.62
N PHE A 75 6.30 0.90 -6.36
CA PHE A 75 6.15 2.33 -6.20
C PHE A 75 4.72 2.79 -6.53
N SER A 76 4.16 2.30 -7.65
CA SER A 76 2.78 2.61 -8.05
C SER A 76 1.76 2.12 -7.01
N LEU A 77 1.91 0.89 -6.51
CA LEU A 77 1.04 0.33 -5.46
C LEU A 77 1.14 1.14 -4.17
N GLY A 78 2.33 1.60 -3.80
CA GLY A 78 2.55 2.45 -2.63
C GLY A 78 1.83 3.81 -2.74
N ILE A 79 1.90 4.46 -3.90
CA ILE A 79 1.15 5.71 -4.16
C ILE A 79 -0.36 5.46 -4.07
N THR A 80 -0.85 4.38 -4.69
CA THR A 80 -2.27 4.04 -4.64
C THR A 80 -2.74 3.81 -3.21
N LEU A 81 -1.97 3.05 -2.41
CA LEU A 81 -2.27 2.82 -1.00
C LEU A 81 -2.30 4.12 -0.19
N PHE A 82 -1.34 5.02 -0.44
CA PHE A 82 -1.28 6.32 0.23
C PHE A 82 -2.49 7.22 -0.06
N ILE A 83 -2.95 7.23 -1.33
CA ILE A 83 -4.16 7.98 -1.69
C ILE A 83 -5.39 7.40 -0.99
N ILE A 84 -5.53 6.08 -0.97
CA ILE A 84 -6.66 5.39 -0.32
C ILE A 84 -6.71 5.70 1.18
N THR A 85 -5.58 5.67 1.87
CA THR A 85 -5.54 5.95 3.32
C THR A 85 -5.90 7.40 3.63
N ILE A 86 -5.46 8.36 2.81
CA ILE A 86 -5.91 9.76 2.92
C ILE A 86 -7.42 9.87 2.71
N VAL A 87 -7.96 9.23 1.67
CA VAL A 87 -9.41 9.26 1.37
C VAL A 87 -10.23 8.69 2.52
N ILE A 88 -9.84 7.54 3.07
CA ILE A 88 -10.49 6.95 4.26
C ILE A 88 -10.43 7.91 5.44
N GLY A 89 -9.27 8.53 5.70
CA GLY A 89 -9.11 9.49 6.78
C GLY A 89 -10.03 10.70 6.66
N ILE A 90 -10.19 11.23 5.44
CA ILE A 90 -11.11 12.34 5.15
C ILE A 90 -12.56 11.92 5.34
N ILE A 91 -12.98 10.82 4.70
CA ILE A 91 -14.36 10.32 4.79
C ILE A 91 -14.73 10.01 6.24
N SER A 92 -13.85 9.32 6.97
CA SER A 92 -14.06 8.99 8.37
C SER A 92 -14.23 10.25 9.22
N ASN A 93 -13.35 11.24 9.07
CA ASN A 93 -13.45 12.49 9.81
C ASN A 93 -14.68 13.34 9.42
N THR A 94 -15.18 13.25 8.19
CA THR A 94 -16.39 13.97 7.77
C THR A 94 -17.68 13.26 8.19
N VAL A 95 -17.68 11.93 8.31
CA VAL A 95 -18.91 11.14 8.52
C VAL A 95 -19.10 10.66 9.97
N LEU A 96 -18.00 10.48 10.72
CA LEU A 96 -18.05 10.17 12.16
C LEU A 96 -18.06 11.41 13.07
N ARG A 97 -18.00 12.61 12.50
CA ARG A 97 -18.29 13.88 13.19
C ARG A 97 -19.75 14.26 13.03
#